data_AF-A0A2A5X6D0-F1
#
_entry.id   AF-A0A2A5X6D0-F1
#
_cell.length_a   1.000
_cell.length_b   1.000
_cell.length_c   1.000
_cell.angle_alpha   90.00
_cell.angle_beta   90.00
_cell.angle_gamma   90.00
#
_symmetry.space_group_name_H-M   'P 1'
#
loop_
_entity.id
_entity.type
_entity.pdbx_description
1 polymer ?
#
loop_
_entity_poly.entity_id
_entity_poly.type
_entity_poly.pdbx_seq_one_letter_code
_entity_poly.pdbx_strand_id
1 'polypeptide(L)'
;MIDVYPTGVSSQGGLFEDFFNIQDYWNFGSVPLMVQVTKYLGRGFSFGGRGSYNTITKYGATSANDPFYNADGIIKYNWSQILKTKRVSPYFEIGGGYAIFDKVGAGYFNLGAGIEYWLGEKGQRGITVGSLFRNTGETYGTKHFQHYSSLTYRFENRDRDGDGILNRDDVCPDTPGLPSLNGCPDSDLDGIRDLEDKCIDVPGIP
;
A
#
# COMPACT_ATOMS: atom_id res chain seq x y z
N MET A 1 -1.43 14.50 6.03
CA MET A 1 -1.42 15.97 5.94
C MET A 1 -1.93 16.36 4.57
N ILE A 2 -2.72 17.44 4.47
CA ILE A 2 -3.27 17.94 3.20
C ILE A 2 -2.80 19.37 3.00
N ASP A 3 -2.28 19.65 1.81
CA ASP A 3 -1.80 20.95 1.43
C ASP A 3 -2.53 21.47 0.18
N VAL A 4 -3.28 22.55 0.34
CA VAL A 4 -4.04 23.17 -0.74
C VAL A 4 -3.25 24.27 -1.45
N TYR A 5 -2.00 24.51 -1.04
CA TYR A 5 -1.05 25.48 -1.60
C TYR A 5 0.34 24.83 -1.61
N PRO A 6 1.01 24.53 -2.73
CA PRO A 6 1.04 25.36 -3.93
C PRO A 6 0.65 24.57 -5.19
N THR A 7 -0.56 24.75 -5.70
CA THR A 7 -1.17 23.83 -6.68
C THR A 7 -1.18 24.33 -8.11
N GLY A 8 -0.64 25.53 -8.37
CA GLY A 8 -0.57 26.13 -9.70
C GLY A 8 -1.86 26.83 -10.17
N VAL A 9 -2.80 27.12 -9.27
CA VAL A 9 -4.02 27.89 -9.56
C VAL A 9 -3.82 29.32 -9.05
N SER A 10 -4.38 30.33 -9.73
CA SER A 10 -4.17 31.76 -9.44
C SER A 10 -4.50 32.23 -8.01
N SER A 11 -5.21 31.40 -7.23
CA SER A 11 -5.52 31.62 -5.81
C SER A 11 -4.83 30.64 -4.85
N GLN A 12 -3.99 29.74 -5.36
CA GLN A 12 -3.34 28.64 -4.62
C GLN A 12 -1.83 28.52 -4.94
N GLY A 13 -1.17 29.59 -5.39
CA GLY A 13 0.29 29.65 -5.63
C GLY A 13 0.75 28.95 -6.91
N GLY A 14 2.01 29.17 -7.31
CA GLY A 14 2.65 28.50 -8.45
C GLY A 14 2.90 27.01 -8.17
N LEU A 15 2.91 26.16 -9.19
CA LEU A 15 3.13 24.72 -8.99
C LEU A 15 4.54 24.49 -8.39
N PHE A 16 4.62 23.86 -7.21
CA PHE A 16 5.84 23.63 -6.41
C PHE A 16 6.45 24.85 -5.70
N GLU A 17 5.80 26.00 -5.70
CA GLU A 17 6.26 27.19 -4.97
C GLU A 17 6.19 26.94 -3.44
N ASP A 18 7.32 26.93 -2.72
CA ASP A 18 7.36 26.62 -1.27
C ASP A 18 7.02 25.17 -0.85
N PHE A 19 7.23 24.18 -1.72
CA PHE A 19 6.97 22.74 -1.43
C PHE A 19 7.65 22.19 -0.15
N PHE A 20 8.71 22.84 0.36
CA PHE A 20 9.41 22.47 1.59
C PHE A 20 9.14 23.41 2.78
N ASN A 21 8.27 24.41 2.62
CA ASN A 21 7.95 25.34 3.70
C ASN A 21 6.91 24.73 4.67
N ILE A 22 7.43 24.09 5.72
CA ILE A 22 6.69 23.27 6.70
C ILE A 22 5.80 24.10 7.64
N GLN A 23 6.04 25.41 7.79
CA GLN A 23 5.49 26.21 8.88
C GLN A 23 4.14 26.90 8.60
N ASP A 24 3.83 27.28 7.35
CA ASP A 24 2.74 28.23 7.10
C ASP A 24 1.44 27.64 6.51
N TYR A 25 1.50 26.51 5.80
CA TYR A 25 0.35 26.00 5.01
C TYR A 25 -0.14 24.61 5.42
N TRP A 26 0.48 23.99 6.41
CA TRP A 26 0.26 22.57 6.69
C TRP A 26 -0.99 22.29 7.53
N ASN A 27 -1.98 21.59 6.95
CA ASN A 27 -3.12 21.07 7.71
C ASN A 27 -2.73 19.75 8.40
N PHE A 28 -2.21 19.89 9.63
CA PHE A 28 -2.21 18.83 10.62
C PHE A 28 -3.61 18.79 11.26
N GLY A 29 -4.53 18.03 10.68
CA GLY A 29 -5.79 17.78 11.36
C GLY A 29 -5.54 17.15 12.74
N SER A 30 -6.55 17.18 13.61
CA SER A 30 -6.42 16.68 14.98
C SER A 30 -6.13 15.18 15.04
N VAL A 31 -6.61 14.41 14.05
CA VAL A 31 -6.35 12.95 13.88
C VAL A 31 -6.38 12.57 12.38
N PRO A 32 -5.32 12.83 11.59
CA PRO A 32 -5.30 12.42 10.19
C PRO A 32 -5.14 10.91 10.11
N LEU A 33 -6.12 10.21 9.53
CA LEU A 33 -6.08 8.76 9.34
C LEU A 33 -6.09 8.44 7.85
N MET A 34 -5.09 7.70 7.39
CA MET A 34 -5.06 7.12 6.04
C MET A 34 -4.86 5.62 6.15
N VAL A 35 -5.72 4.87 5.45
CA VAL A 35 -5.60 3.42 5.31
C VAL A 35 -5.41 3.11 3.83
N GLN A 36 -4.39 2.31 3.52
CA GLN A 36 -4.10 1.84 2.18
C GLN A 36 -3.95 0.32 2.20
N VAL A 37 -4.62 -0.36 1.26
CA VAL A 37 -4.48 -1.80 1.04
C VAL A 37 -4.14 -2.02 -0.41
N THR A 38 -3.02 -2.69 -0.67
CA THR A 38 -2.56 -3.02 -2.03
C THR A 38 -2.20 -4.48 -2.16
N LYS A 39 -2.59 -5.09 -3.28
CA LYS A 39 -2.19 -6.43 -3.70
C LYS A 39 -1.06 -6.33 -4.72
N TYR A 40 0.03 -7.03 -4.45
CA TYR A 40 1.13 -7.18 -5.41
C TYR A 40 0.68 -8.05 -6.58
N LEU A 41 0.92 -7.59 -7.81
CA LEU A 41 0.51 -8.26 -9.05
C LEU A 41 1.69 -8.88 -9.81
N GLY A 42 2.93 -8.60 -9.39
CA GLY A 42 4.13 -9.07 -10.06
C GLY A 42 4.89 -7.95 -10.77
N ARG A 43 6.17 -8.22 -11.09
CA ARG A 43 7.07 -7.28 -11.79
C ARG A 43 7.09 -5.87 -11.20
N GLY A 44 7.03 -5.73 -9.87
CA GLY A 44 7.03 -4.43 -9.18
C GLY A 44 5.66 -3.72 -9.09
N PHE A 45 4.62 -4.21 -9.77
CA PHE A 45 3.31 -3.59 -9.78
C PHE A 45 2.44 -4.07 -8.61
N SER A 46 1.66 -3.14 -8.06
CA SER A 46 0.59 -3.39 -7.11
C SER A 46 -0.65 -2.59 -7.48
N PHE A 47 -1.82 -3.16 -7.18
CA PHE A 47 -3.11 -2.48 -7.31
C PHE A 47 -3.82 -2.48 -5.96
N GLY A 48 -4.60 -1.45 -5.67
CA GLY A 48 -5.31 -1.39 -4.40
C GLY A 48 -6.24 -0.20 -4.24
N GLY A 49 -6.64 -0.01 -2.99
CA GLY A 49 -7.50 1.10 -2.57
C GLY A 49 -6.85 1.90 -1.44
N ARG A 50 -7.23 3.17 -1.35
CA ARG A 50 -6.89 4.07 -0.24
C ARG A 50 -8.11 4.84 0.21
N GLY A 51 -8.32 4.90 1.51
CA GLY A 51 -9.25 5.81 2.15
C GLY A 51 -8.51 6.71 3.12
N SER A 52 -8.92 7.97 3.25
CA SER A 52 -8.44 8.80 4.34
C SER A 52 -9.52 9.73 4.87
N TYR A 53 -9.38 10.07 6.15
CA TYR A 53 -10.16 11.05 6.85
C TYR A 53 -9.22 12.09 7.45
N ASN A 54 -9.56 13.35 7.29
CA ASN A 54 -8.83 14.46 7.88
C ASN A 54 -9.78 15.63 8.18
N THR A 55 -9.29 16.63 8.91
CA THR A 55 -9.98 17.90 9.10
C THR A 55 -9.10 19.00 8.51
N ILE A 56 -9.67 19.81 7.63
CA ILE A 56 -9.03 20.98 7.03
C ILE A 56 -9.23 22.15 7.99
N THR A 57 -8.15 22.62 8.59
CA THR A 57 -8.18 23.72 9.55
C THR A 57 -7.91 25.06 8.87
N LYS A 58 -7.33 25.06 7.67
CA LYS A 58 -7.04 26.27 6.88
C LYS A 58 -7.06 25.99 5.37
N TYR A 59 -7.57 26.97 4.63
CA TYR A 59 -7.35 27.11 3.18
C TYR A 59 -6.41 28.29 2.94
N GLY A 60 -5.10 28.04 2.86
CA GLY A 60 -4.11 29.11 2.82
C GLY A 60 -4.16 29.97 4.10
N ALA A 61 -4.43 31.26 3.96
CA ALA A 61 -4.53 32.20 5.09
C ALA A 61 -5.90 32.17 5.82
N THR A 62 -6.92 31.51 5.25
CA THR A 62 -8.28 31.51 5.80
C THR A 62 -8.50 30.31 6.71
N SER A 63 -8.92 30.53 7.96
CA SER A 63 -9.27 29.44 8.89
C SER A 63 -10.55 28.72 8.45
N ALA A 64 -10.58 27.40 8.61
CA ALA A 64 -11.69 26.51 8.31
C ALA A 64 -11.83 25.42 9.40
N ASN A 65 -12.90 24.63 9.34
CA ASN A 65 -13.06 23.44 10.17
C ASN A 65 -13.84 22.37 9.38
N ASP A 66 -13.32 22.06 8.20
CA ASP A 66 -14.06 21.30 7.21
C ASP A 66 -13.61 19.84 7.25
N PRO A 67 -14.54 18.87 7.31
CA PRO A 67 -14.16 17.48 7.23
C PRO A 67 -13.72 17.14 5.79
N PHE A 68 -12.68 16.32 5.69
CA PHE A 68 -12.16 15.79 4.44
C PHE A 68 -12.24 14.28 4.42
N TYR A 69 -12.78 13.75 3.33
CA TYR A 69 -12.83 12.31 3.07
C TYR A 69 -12.34 12.03 1.65
N ASN A 70 -11.63 10.92 1.45
CA ASN A 70 -11.37 10.42 0.10
C ASN A 70 -11.46 8.91 0.03
N ALA A 71 -11.73 8.43 -1.18
CA ALA A 71 -11.60 7.04 -1.58
C ALA A 71 -10.99 6.98 -2.98
N ASP A 72 -9.87 6.25 -3.13
CA ASP A 72 -9.13 6.13 -4.39
C ASP A 72 -8.83 4.69 -4.75
N GLY A 73 -8.85 4.40 -6.05
CA GLY A 73 -8.11 3.29 -6.64
C GLY A 73 -6.66 3.70 -6.94
N ILE A 74 -5.72 2.78 -6.72
CA ILE A 74 -4.28 3.04 -6.82
C ILE A 74 -3.61 1.94 -7.62
N ILE A 75 -2.74 2.35 -8.53
CA ILE A 75 -1.71 1.52 -9.15
C ILE A 75 -0.35 2.05 -8.69
N LYS A 76 0.45 1.18 -8.09
CA LYS A 76 1.76 1.49 -7.55
C LYS A 76 2.81 0.67 -8.27
N TYR A 77 3.94 1.28 -8.62
CA TYR A 77 5.08 0.58 -9.19
C TYR A 77 6.33 0.84 -8.34
N ASN A 78 6.91 -0.24 -7.81
CA ASN A 78 8.10 -0.21 -6.98
C ASN A 78 9.35 -0.46 -7.82
N TRP A 79 10.29 0.48 -7.81
CA TRP A 79 11.50 0.43 -8.66
C TRP A 79 12.70 -0.17 -7.93
N SER A 80 12.52 -0.70 -6.72
CA SER A 80 13.57 -1.36 -5.93
C SER A 80 14.28 -2.48 -6.71
N GLN A 81 13.57 -3.16 -7.61
CA GLN A 81 14.16 -4.20 -8.48
C GLN A 81 15.20 -3.63 -9.46
N ILE A 82 15.00 -2.39 -9.93
CA ILE A 82 15.94 -1.69 -10.82
C ILE A 82 17.14 -1.19 -10.02
N LEU A 83 16.89 -0.66 -8.82
CA LEU A 83 17.93 -0.05 -7.97
C LEU A 83 18.69 -1.06 -7.10
N LYS A 84 18.31 -2.34 -7.12
CA LYS A 84 18.90 -3.45 -6.33
C LYS A 84 18.97 -3.18 -4.82
N THR A 85 18.05 -2.37 -4.29
CA THR A 85 17.98 -2.03 -2.88
C THR A 85 17.10 -3.03 -2.13
N LYS A 86 17.59 -3.55 -0.99
CA LYS A 86 16.84 -4.54 -0.17
C LYS A 86 15.96 -3.91 0.91
N ARG A 87 16.38 -2.78 1.49
CA ARG A 87 15.67 -2.11 2.60
C ARG A 87 14.87 -0.89 2.17
N VAL A 88 15.24 -0.26 1.06
CA VAL A 88 14.61 0.98 0.58
C VAL A 88 13.90 0.65 -0.72
N SER A 89 12.59 0.87 -0.76
CA SER A 89 11.77 0.67 -1.94
C SER A 89 11.13 1.98 -2.38
N PRO A 90 11.78 2.74 -3.28
CA PRO A 90 11.14 3.88 -3.90
C PRO A 90 10.05 3.41 -4.85
N TYR A 91 8.99 4.20 -4.94
CA TYR A 91 7.85 3.93 -5.79
C TYR A 91 7.29 5.21 -6.39
N PHE A 92 6.60 5.04 -7.51
CA PHE A 92 5.56 5.97 -7.93
C PHE A 92 4.20 5.31 -7.80
N GLU A 93 3.18 6.13 -7.71
CA GLU A 93 1.79 5.71 -7.78
C GLU A 93 0.99 6.64 -8.67
N ILE A 94 0.03 6.06 -9.37
CA ILE A 94 -1.03 6.77 -10.06
C ILE A 94 -2.36 6.25 -9.54
N GLY A 95 -3.39 7.08 -9.58
CA GLY A 95 -4.69 6.67 -9.12
C GLY A 95 -5.79 7.60 -9.57
N GLY A 96 -7.00 7.23 -9.25
CA GLY A 96 -8.17 8.06 -9.43
C GLY A 96 -9.16 7.77 -8.32
N GLY A 97 -9.93 8.78 -7.95
CA GLY A 97 -10.85 8.64 -6.84
C GLY A 97 -11.79 9.82 -6.70
N TYR A 98 -12.50 9.81 -5.58
CA TYR A 98 -13.42 10.86 -5.20
C TYR A 98 -13.00 11.41 -3.84
N ALA A 99 -12.98 12.74 -3.71
CA ALA A 99 -12.72 13.39 -2.43
C ALA A 99 -13.77 14.46 -2.16
N ILE A 100 -14.11 14.60 -0.89
CA ILE A 100 -15.14 15.51 -0.39
C ILE A 100 -14.49 16.47 0.60
N PHE A 101 -14.64 17.76 0.35
CA PHE A 101 -14.30 18.85 1.27
C PHE A 101 -15.60 19.45 1.79
N ASP A 102 -15.87 19.31 3.09
CA ASP A 102 -17.15 19.66 3.71
C ASP A 102 -18.36 19.02 2.97
N LYS A 103 -18.97 19.74 2.03
CA LYS A 103 -20.11 19.30 1.22
C LYS A 103 -19.80 19.21 -0.27
N VAL A 104 -18.62 19.64 -0.69
CA VAL A 104 -18.20 19.71 -2.10
C VAL A 104 -17.39 18.48 -2.43
N GLY A 105 -17.95 17.59 -3.24
CA GLY A 105 -17.29 16.40 -3.75
C GLY A 105 -16.83 16.58 -5.20
N ALA A 106 -15.63 16.10 -5.53
CA ALA A 106 -15.12 16.10 -6.89
C ALA A 106 -14.34 14.81 -7.21
N GLY A 107 -14.26 14.49 -8.50
CA GLY A 107 -13.37 13.45 -9.01
C GLY A 107 -11.93 13.96 -9.13
N TYR A 108 -10.97 13.10 -8.79
CA TYR A 108 -9.55 13.42 -8.83
C TYR A 108 -8.75 12.37 -9.58
N PHE A 109 -7.78 12.84 -10.36
CA PHE A 109 -6.64 12.08 -10.82
C PHE A 109 -5.46 12.32 -9.87
N ASN A 110 -4.81 11.26 -9.46
CA ASN A 110 -3.79 11.28 -8.44
C ASN A 110 -2.45 10.83 -9.03
N LEU A 111 -1.38 11.58 -8.77
CA LEU A 111 0.00 11.24 -9.12
C LEU A 111 0.88 11.40 -7.88
N GLY A 112 1.60 10.36 -7.50
CA GLY A 112 2.39 10.37 -6.27
C GLY A 112 3.71 9.63 -6.38
N ALA A 113 4.58 9.91 -5.43
CA ALA A 113 5.85 9.23 -5.26
C ALA A 113 6.18 9.11 -3.78
N GLY A 114 6.96 8.09 -3.44
CA GLY A 114 7.37 7.88 -2.06
C GLY A 114 8.42 6.80 -1.91
N ILE A 115 8.75 6.53 -0.65
CA ILE A 115 9.75 5.56 -0.25
C ILE A 115 9.13 4.68 0.83
N GLU A 116 9.29 3.37 0.69
CA GLU A 116 9.04 2.40 1.75
C GLU A 116 10.38 1.93 2.32
N TYR A 117 10.56 2.08 3.62
CA TYR A 117 11.70 1.53 4.34
C TYR A 117 11.28 0.27 5.08
N TRP A 118 11.83 -0.88 4.67
CA TRP A 118 11.53 -2.20 5.24
C TRP A 118 12.43 -2.49 6.44
N LEU A 119 11.80 -2.85 7.56
CA LEU A 119 12.39 -3.18 8.84
C LEU A 119 12.58 -4.69 9.00
N GLY A 120 13.69 -5.07 9.65
CA GLY A 120 14.04 -6.47 9.90
C GLY A 120 14.56 -7.21 8.65
N GLU A 121 15.06 -8.42 8.86
CA GLU A 121 15.68 -9.22 7.78
C GLU A 121 14.63 -9.81 6.82
N LYS A 122 13.43 -10.10 7.33
CA LYS A 122 12.31 -10.64 6.55
C LYS A 122 11.52 -9.59 5.77
N GLY A 123 11.73 -8.29 6.04
CA GLY A 123 11.04 -7.20 5.33
C GLY A 123 9.51 -7.23 5.42
N GLN A 124 8.95 -7.71 6.53
CA GLN A 124 7.50 -7.82 6.74
C GLN A 124 6.86 -6.54 7.27
N ARG A 125 7.63 -5.71 7.98
CA ARG A 125 7.19 -4.43 8.54
C ARG A 125 7.94 -3.31 7.83
N GLY A 126 7.30 -2.18 7.61
CA GLY A 126 7.94 -1.04 6.98
C GLY A 126 7.34 0.29 7.41
N ILE A 127 8.07 1.34 7.10
CA ILE A 127 7.62 2.73 7.23
C ILE A 127 7.52 3.28 5.82
N THR A 128 6.35 3.79 5.46
CA THR A 128 6.13 4.41 4.17
C THR A 128 6.01 5.91 4.35
N VAL A 129 6.75 6.67 3.54
CA VAL A 129 6.61 8.11 3.43
C VAL A 129 6.34 8.44 1.96
N GLY A 130 5.38 9.31 1.70
CA GLY A 130 5.01 9.66 0.34
C GLY A 130 4.26 10.97 0.23
N SER A 131 4.19 11.45 -1.01
CA SER A 131 3.46 12.65 -1.39
C SER A 131 2.60 12.34 -2.61
N LEU A 132 1.34 12.76 -2.56
CA LEU A 132 0.36 12.57 -3.62
C LEU A 132 -0.15 13.92 -4.08
N PHE A 133 0.01 14.26 -5.36
CA PHE A 133 -0.70 15.37 -5.98
C PHE A 133 -2.06 14.91 -6.47
N ARG A 134 -3.11 15.60 -6.06
CA ARG A 134 -4.49 15.33 -6.47
C ARG A 134 -4.97 16.48 -7.34
N ASN A 135 -5.19 16.16 -8.60
CA ASN A 135 -5.64 17.09 -9.61
C ASN A 135 -7.08 16.78 -10.01
N THR A 136 -7.91 17.81 -10.10
CA THR A 136 -9.29 17.71 -10.59
C THR A 136 -9.45 18.57 -11.82
N GLY A 137 -10.25 18.09 -12.78
CA GLY A 137 -10.65 18.87 -13.96
C GLY A 137 -11.85 19.77 -13.70
N GLU A 138 -12.49 19.61 -12.54
CA GLU A 138 -13.66 20.37 -12.14
C GLU A 138 -13.27 21.78 -11.64
N THR A 139 -14.06 22.79 -11.97
CA THR A 139 -13.77 24.19 -11.57
C THR A 139 -14.08 24.48 -10.10
N TYR A 140 -14.89 23.65 -9.45
CA TYR A 140 -15.28 23.76 -8.04
C TYR A 140 -14.48 22.83 -7.13
N GLY A 141 -13.64 21.95 -7.70
CA GLY A 141 -12.81 21.03 -6.93
C GLY A 141 -11.51 21.68 -6.45
N THR A 142 -11.07 21.29 -5.26
CA THR A 142 -9.84 21.81 -4.64
C THR A 142 -8.66 20.89 -4.96
N LYS A 143 -7.77 21.34 -5.85
CA LYS A 143 -6.47 20.67 -6.06
C LYS A 143 -5.66 20.74 -4.76
N HIS A 144 -4.89 19.69 -4.47
CA HIS A 144 -4.08 19.65 -3.26
C HIS A 144 -2.99 18.57 -3.32
N PHE A 145 -1.93 18.76 -2.55
CA PHE A 145 -1.01 17.71 -2.16
C PHE A 145 -1.51 17.00 -0.90
N GLN A 146 -1.20 15.72 -0.79
CA GLN A 146 -1.43 14.93 0.39
C GLN A 146 -0.14 14.20 0.76
N HIS A 147 0.49 14.64 1.85
CA HIS A 147 1.68 14.00 2.41
C HIS A 147 1.26 13.00 3.48
N TYR A 148 1.90 11.84 3.49
CA TYR A 148 1.59 10.79 4.45
C TYR A 148 2.85 10.06 4.91
N SER A 149 2.81 9.66 6.17
CA SER A 149 3.72 8.69 6.77
C SER A 149 2.87 7.59 7.39
N SER A 150 3.12 6.33 7.06
CA SER A 150 2.33 5.21 7.56
C SER A 150 3.20 4.03 7.96
N LEU A 151 2.68 3.22 8.87
CA LEU A 151 3.21 1.89 9.15
C LEU A 151 2.65 0.94 8.09
N THR A 152 3.52 0.16 7.47
CA THR A 152 3.18 -0.80 6.43
C THR A 152 3.46 -2.20 6.94
N TYR A 153 2.51 -3.09 6.75
CA TYR A 153 2.66 -4.51 7.02
C TYR A 153 2.43 -5.30 5.73
N ARG A 154 3.35 -6.20 5.42
CA ARG A 154 3.25 -7.10 4.27
C ARG A 154 2.78 -8.46 4.75
N PHE A 155 1.60 -8.87 4.29
CA PHE A 155 1.10 -10.22 4.49
C PHE A 155 1.66 -11.14 3.41
N GLU A 156 2.46 -12.12 3.81
CA GLU A 156 2.94 -13.19 2.93
C GLU A 156 1.89 -14.29 2.85
N ASN A 157 0.90 -14.10 1.98
CA ASN A 157 -0.12 -15.12 1.66
C ASN A 157 0.28 -15.84 0.36
N ARG A 158 1.47 -16.43 0.33
CA ARG A 158 1.93 -17.21 -0.82
C ARG A 158 1.80 -18.67 -0.46
N ASP A 159 1.01 -19.39 -1.25
CA ASP A 159 0.96 -20.84 -1.38
C ASP A 159 1.52 -21.11 -2.79
N ARG A 160 2.66 -21.81 -2.87
CA ARG A 160 3.44 -21.91 -4.11
C ARG A 160 3.07 -23.14 -4.92
N ASP A 161 2.64 -24.21 -4.28
CA ASP A 161 2.24 -25.46 -4.94
C ASP A 161 0.71 -25.63 -5.05
N GLY A 162 -0.05 -24.79 -4.33
CA GLY A 162 -1.50 -24.67 -4.47
C GLY A 162 -2.29 -25.71 -3.69
N ASP A 163 -1.69 -26.32 -2.67
CA ASP A 163 -2.36 -27.33 -1.84
C ASP A 163 -3.33 -26.75 -0.78
N GLY A 164 -3.36 -25.42 -0.66
CA GLY A 164 -4.21 -24.69 0.28
C GLY A 164 -3.54 -24.38 1.62
N ILE A 165 -2.29 -24.75 1.81
CA ILE A 165 -1.46 -24.40 2.97
C ILE A 165 -0.51 -23.26 2.56
N LEU A 166 -0.43 -22.23 3.40
CA LEU A 166 0.48 -21.12 3.10
C LEU A 166 1.93 -21.60 3.25
N ASN A 167 2.85 -21.17 2.39
CA ASN A 167 4.28 -21.50 2.45
C ASN A 167 4.95 -21.25 3.82
N ARG A 168 4.33 -20.43 4.68
CA ARG A 168 4.82 -20.16 6.04
C ARG A 168 4.44 -21.26 7.03
N ASP A 169 3.39 -22.00 6.73
CA ASP A 169 2.75 -23.06 7.51
C ASP A 169 2.95 -24.44 6.84
N ASP A 170 3.44 -24.47 5.59
CA ASP A 170 3.73 -25.65 4.77
C ASP A 170 5.21 -26.07 4.90
N VAL A 171 5.42 -27.36 5.18
CA VAL A 171 6.73 -28.00 5.29
C VAL A 171 7.34 -28.30 3.92
N CYS A 172 6.51 -28.54 2.91
CA CYS A 172 6.89 -28.88 1.54
C CYS A 172 6.40 -27.82 0.54
N PRO A 173 6.80 -26.53 0.66
CA PRO A 173 6.23 -25.39 -0.07
C PRO A 173 6.49 -25.35 -1.58
N ASP A 174 6.97 -26.44 -2.18
CA ASP A 174 7.24 -26.60 -3.60
C ASP A 174 6.55 -27.86 -4.17
N THR A 175 5.88 -28.67 -3.34
CA THR A 175 5.29 -29.96 -3.71
C THR A 175 3.95 -30.15 -2.99
N PRO A 176 2.81 -30.20 -3.72
CA PRO A 176 1.50 -30.25 -3.09
C PRO A 176 1.36 -31.44 -2.16
N GLY A 177 0.76 -31.24 -0.98
CA GLY A 177 0.56 -32.31 -0.03
C GLY A 177 -0.74 -32.24 0.76
N LEU A 178 -0.82 -33.10 1.78
CA LEU A 178 -2.02 -33.22 2.60
C LEU A 178 -1.96 -32.27 3.80
N PRO A 179 -3.09 -31.63 4.19
CA PRO A 179 -3.17 -30.84 5.42
C PRO A 179 -2.82 -31.62 6.69
N SER A 180 -3.15 -32.92 6.75
CA SER A 180 -2.78 -33.81 7.86
C SER A 180 -1.27 -33.98 8.01
N LEU A 181 -0.52 -33.74 6.93
CA LEU A 181 0.92 -33.89 6.86
C LEU A 181 1.64 -32.55 6.73
N ASN A 182 0.98 -31.43 7.05
CA ASN A 182 1.52 -30.07 6.92
C ASN A 182 2.04 -29.76 5.50
N GLY A 183 1.30 -30.20 4.48
CA GLY A 183 1.55 -29.83 3.08
C GLY A 183 2.56 -30.70 2.36
N CYS A 184 2.99 -31.79 2.99
CA CYS A 184 3.86 -32.77 2.33
C CYS A 184 3.07 -33.92 1.69
N PRO A 185 3.60 -34.50 0.60
CA PRO A 185 3.00 -35.65 -0.07
C PRO A 185 3.15 -36.94 0.76
N ASP A 186 2.25 -37.87 0.47
CA ASP A 186 2.20 -39.24 0.99
C ASP A 186 1.72 -40.11 -0.18
N SER A 187 2.68 -40.76 -0.83
CA SER A 187 2.51 -41.45 -2.10
C SER A 187 1.76 -42.78 -1.97
N ASP A 188 1.87 -43.43 -0.81
CA ASP A 188 1.26 -44.74 -0.54
C ASP A 188 0.06 -44.68 0.43
N LEU A 189 -0.22 -43.50 0.98
CA LEU A 189 -1.34 -43.17 1.85
C LEU A 189 -1.30 -43.89 3.21
N ASP A 190 -0.10 -44.21 3.70
CA ASP A 190 0.07 -44.84 5.01
C ASP A 190 0.13 -43.84 6.19
N GLY A 191 0.11 -42.54 5.89
CA GLY A 191 0.12 -41.45 6.86
C GLY A 191 1.52 -40.98 7.27
N ILE A 192 2.57 -41.48 6.63
CA ILE A 192 3.95 -40.99 6.76
C ILE A 192 4.27 -40.13 5.53
N ARG A 193 5.00 -39.04 5.75
CA ARG A 193 5.44 -38.19 4.62
C ARG A 193 6.45 -38.94 3.77
N ASP A 194 6.44 -38.73 2.45
CA ASP A 194 7.43 -39.31 1.53
C ASP A 194 8.89 -39.04 1.97
N LEU A 195 9.17 -37.90 2.59
CA LEU A 195 10.50 -37.55 3.10
C LEU A 195 10.93 -38.35 4.33
N GLU A 196 9.97 -38.85 5.10
CA GLU A 196 10.17 -39.60 6.34
C GLU A 196 9.96 -41.12 6.12
N ASP A 197 9.39 -41.51 4.98
CA ASP A 197 9.19 -42.89 4.59
C ASP A 197 10.39 -43.46 3.81
N LYS A 198 10.82 -44.66 4.21
CA LYS A 198 11.89 -45.41 3.56
C LYS A 198 11.41 -46.12 2.30
N CYS A 199 10.11 -46.37 2.19
CA CYS A 199 9.49 -47.20 1.18
C CYS A 199 8.33 -46.46 0.50
N ILE A 200 8.56 -45.23 0.01
CA ILE A 200 7.59 -44.28 -0.60
C ILE A 200 6.40 -44.88 -1.38
N ASP A 201 6.57 -46.01 -2.06
CA ASP A 201 5.54 -46.64 -2.91
C ASP A 201 4.84 -47.84 -2.24
N VAL A 202 5.13 -48.17 -0.97
CA VAL A 202 4.71 -49.42 -0.31
C VAL A 202 4.21 -49.13 1.11
N PRO A 203 2.88 -49.19 1.34
CA PRO A 203 2.27 -48.84 2.62
C PRO A 203 2.89 -49.61 3.79
N GLY A 204 3.15 -48.91 4.89
CA GLY A 204 3.51 -49.50 6.17
C GLY A 204 2.51 -50.56 6.65
N ILE A 205 3.02 -51.60 7.28
CA ILE A 205 2.20 -52.65 7.89
C ILE A 205 1.65 -52.10 9.23
N PRO A 206 0.35 -52.29 9.55
CA PRO A 206 -0.24 -51.86 10.81
C PRO A 206 0.41 -52.45 12.08
#